data_AF-U4R0A2-F1
#
_entry.id   AF-U4R0A2-F1
#
_cell.length_a   1.000
_cell.length_b   1.000
_cell.length_c   1.000
_cell.angle_alpha   90.00
_cell.angle_beta   90.00
_cell.angle_gamma   90.00
#
_symmetry.space_group_name_H-M   'P 1'
#
loop_
_entity.id
_entity.type
_entity.pdbx_description
1 polymer ?
#
loop_
_entity_poly.entity_id
_entity_poly.type
_entity_poly.pdbx_seq_one_letter_code
_entity_poly.pdbx_strand_id
1 'polypeptide(L)'
;MKRKILVLFILLCFIISSTGCFNKKSQAKVSSYHTKDTKLMPSINGSYLIWQDNIRAKIVVYNCKSNKMYSLAQKVGNDDTVSCIGIYNNVLFWYENYKKNTIYKYAVLK
;
A
#
# COMPACT_ATOMS: atom_id res chain seq x y z
N MET A 1 -38.33 21.34 20.86
CA MET A 1 -37.76 21.75 19.55
C MET A 1 -36.25 21.49 19.38
N LYS A 2 -35.42 21.55 20.44
CA LYS A 2 -33.95 21.52 20.31
C LYS A 2 -33.32 20.15 19.92
N ARG A 3 -33.92 19.01 20.33
CA ARG A 3 -33.38 17.66 20.03
C ARG A 3 -33.55 17.23 18.57
N LYS A 4 -34.63 17.63 17.90
CA LYS A 4 -34.89 17.29 16.49
C LYS A 4 -33.93 18.02 15.55
N ILE A 5 -33.54 19.26 15.89
CA ILE A 5 -32.58 20.06 15.13
C ILE A 5 -31.16 19.47 15.23
N LEU A 6 -30.76 18.98 16.42
CA LEU A 6 -29.46 18.35 16.62
C LEU A 6 -29.30 17.05 15.81
N VAL A 7 -30.33 16.21 15.77
CA VAL A 7 -30.33 14.96 14.99
C VAL A 7 -30.28 15.26 13.48
N LEU A 8 -30.99 16.29 13.02
CA LEU A 8 -30.94 16.74 11.63
C LEU A 8 -29.54 17.25 11.24
N PHE A 9 -28.85 17.95 12.16
CA PHE A 9 -27.49 18.45 11.95
C PHE A 9 -26.47 17.31 11.83
N ILE A 10 -26.56 16.29 12.68
CA ILE A 10 -25.68 15.11 12.65
C ILE A 10 -25.87 14.31 11.36
N LEU A 11 -27.11 14.15 10.89
CA LEU A 11 -27.42 13.47 9.62
C LEU A 11 -26.88 14.26 8.42
N LEU A 12 -26.96 15.59 8.43
CA LEU A 12 -26.37 16.41 7.36
C LEU A 12 -24.84 16.28 7.30
N CYS A 13 -24.15 16.23 8.45
CA CYS A 13 -22.70 16.03 8.47
C CYS A 13 -22.28 14.69 7.86
N PHE A 14 -23.07 13.61 8.06
CA PHE A 14 -22.78 12.29 7.48
C PHE A 14 -22.93 12.26 5.94
N ILE A 15 -23.85 13.05 5.37
CA ILE A 15 -24.05 13.10 3.93
C ILE A 15 -22.89 13.85 3.25
N ILE A 16 -22.41 14.94 3.86
CA ILE A 16 -21.32 15.78 3.30
C ILE A 16 -19.95 15.07 3.37
N SER A 17 -19.74 14.17 4.34
CA SER A 17 -18.50 13.36 4.41
C SER A 17 -18.36 12.30 3.31
N SER A 18 -19.46 11.93 2.63
CA SER A 18 -19.44 10.89 1.59
C SER A 18 -19.11 11.44 0.19
N THR A 19 -19.15 12.75 -0.01
CA THR A 19 -18.80 13.42 -1.28
C THR A 19 -17.38 13.97 -1.26
N GLY A 20 -16.46 13.31 -0.54
CA GLY A 20 -15.03 13.54 -0.69
C GLY A 20 -14.66 13.34 -2.17
N CYS A 21 -14.52 14.46 -2.87
CA CYS A 21 -14.28 14.56 -4.30
C CYS A 21 -13.16 13.62 -4.75
N PHE A 22 -13.51 12.47 -5.31
CA PHE A 22 -12.63 11.79 -6.25
C PHE A 22 -12.59 12.63 -7.52
N ASN A 23 -11.57 13.47 -7.64
CA ASN A 23 -11.32 14.24 -8.84
C ASN A 23 -10.96 13.26 -9.99
N LYS A 24 -11.95 12.91 -10.80
CA LYS A 24 -11.79 12.02 -11.97
C LYS A 24 -10.76 12.55 -12.98
N LYS A 25 -10.46 13.86 -12.99
CA LYS A 25 -9.53 14.46 -13.97
C LYS A 25 -8.05 14.20 -13.69
N SER A 26 -7.69 13.73 -12.50
CA SER A 26 -6.30 13.45 -12.11
C SER A 26 -5.94 11.96 -12.13
N GLN A 27 -6.78 11.11 -12.73
CA GLN A 27 -6.37 9.74 -13.04
C GLN A 27 -5.56 9.76 -14.34
N ALA A 28 -4.24 9.91 -14.21
CA ALA A 28 -3.36 9.54 -15.31
C ALA A 28 -3.54 8.04 -15.57
N LYS A 29 -3.88 7.67 -16.80
CA LYS A 29 -3.83 6.27 -17.24
C LYS A 29 -2.36 5.86 -17.26
N VAL A 30 -1.86 5.38 -16.13
CA VAL A 30 -0.52 4.79 -16.06
C VAL A 30 -0.61 3.45 -16.78
N SER A 31 0.18 3.27 -17.83
CA SER A 31 0.30 1.98 -18.50
C SER A 31 0.72 0.94 -17.47
N SER A 32 -0.14 -0.04 -17.20
CA SER A 32 0.24 -1.20 -16.40
C SER A 32 1.30 -1.96 -17.19
N TYR A 33 2.55 -1.96 -16.70
CA TYR A 33 3.57 -2.89 -17.18
C TYR A 33 3.16 -4.29 -16.72
N HIS A 34 2.24 -4.93 -17.46
CA HIS A 34 1.95 -6.34 -17.29
C HIS A 34 3.11 -7.13 -17.90
N THR A 35 4.17 -7.32 -17.12
CA THR A 35 5.06 -8.46 -17.32
C THR A 35 4.27 -9.72 -16.99
N LYS A 36 4.21 -10.62 -17.95
CA LYS A 36 3.20 -11.68 -18.12
C LYS A 36 3.04 -12.65 -16.95
N ASP A 37 3.94 -12.67 -15.96
CA ASP A 37 3.98 -13.70 -14.93
C ASP A 37 4.26 -13.20 -13.50
N THR A 38 4.28 -11.88 -13.26
CA THR A 38 4.61 -11.35 -11.93
C THR A 38 3.37 -10.85 -11.20
N LYS A 39 2.90 -11.65 -10.24
CA LYS A 39 1.87 -11.26 -9.27
C LYS A 39 2.45 -10.19 -8.33
N LEU A 40 2.55 -8.96 -8.82
CA LEU A 40 2.92 -7.81 -8.00
C LEU A 40 1.77 -7.58 -7.01
N MET A 41 2.03 -7.80 -5.72
CA MET A 41 1.10 -7.47 -4.64
C MET A 41 1.55 -6.16 -4.00
N PRO A 42 1.23 -4.99 -4.62
CA PRO A 42 1.53 -3.72 -3.99
C PRO A 42 0.65 -3.53 -2.76
N SER A 43 1.18 -2.81 -1.78
CA SER A 43 0.43 -2.34 -0.61
C SER A 43 0.67 -0.85 -0.42
N ILE A 44 -0.30 -0.17 0.16
CA ILE A 44 -0.27 1.28 0.35
C ILE A 44 -0.75 1.64 1.76
N ASN A 45 -0.04 2.55 2.42
CA ASN A 45 -0.46 3.14 3.68
C ASN A 45 0.02 4.60 3.76
N GLY A 46 -0.93 5.53 3.90
CA GLY A 46 -0.64 6.96 3.90
C GLY A 46 0.10 7.37 2.63
N SER A 47 1.32 7.88 2.79
CA SER A 47 2.18 8.31 1.68
C SER A 47 3.14 7.24 1.15
N TYR A 48 3.08 6.01 1.66
CA TYR A 48 3.99 4.94 1.27
C TYR A 48 3.29 3.95 0.34
N LEU A 49 3.86 3.77 -0.85
CA LEU A 49 3.56 2.69 -1.77
C LEU A 49 4.69 1.67 -1.70
N ILE A 50 4.36 0.40 -1.53
CA ILE A 50 5.33 -0.69 -1.39
C ILE A 50 5.01 -1.82 -2.37
N TRP A 51 6.04 -2.43 -2.94
CA TRP A 51 5.89 -3.58 -3.84
C TRP A 51 7.18 -4.39 -3.89
N GLN A 52 7.09 -5.60 -4.45
CA GLN A 52 8.25 -6.41 -4.77
C GLN A 52 8.75 -6.06 -6.18
N ASP A 53 10.02 -5.71 -6.30
CA ASP A 53 10.75 -5.73 -7.56
C ASP A 53 11.28 -7.16 -7.74
N ASN A 54 10.58 -7.95 -8.55
CA ASN A 54 10.93 -9.35 -8.79
C ASN A 54 12.25 -9.47 -9.55
N ILE A 55 12.53 -8.57 -10.51
CA ILE A 55 13.78 -8.58 -11.29
C ILE A 55 15.00 -8.49 -10.38
N ARG A 56 14.90 -7.66 -9.32
CA ARG A 56 16.00 -7.45 -8.37
C ARG A 56 15.86 -8.27 -7.09
N ALA A 57 14.77 -9.02 -6.93
CA ALA A 57 14.37 -9.69 -5.70
C ALA A 57 14.49 -8.75 -4.48
N LYS A 58 13.85 -7.58 -4.55
CA LYS A 58 13.88 -6.56 -3.49
C LYS A 58 12.48 -6.06 -3.18
N ILE A 59 12.25 -5.64 -1.94
CA ILE A 59 11.10 -4.81 -1.62
C ILE A 59 11.47 -3.35 -1.87
N VAL A 60 10.63 -2.70 -2.65
CA VAL A 60 10.74 -1.29 -3.00
C VAL A 60 9.68 -0.52 -2.25
N VAL A 61 10.09 0.63 -1.72
CA VAL A 61 9.26 1.58 -0.98
C VAL A 61 9.35 2.92 -1.68
N TYR A 62 8.22 3.48 -2.04
CA TYR A 62 8.10 4.81 -2.61
C TYR A 62 7.29 5.69 -1.67
N ASN A 63 7.87 6.82 -1.27
CA ASN A 63 7.20 7.85 -0.51
C ASN A 63 6.66 8.91 -1.47
N CYS A 64 5.35 8.88 -1.69
CA CYS A 64 4.62 9.80 -2.58
C CYS A 64 4.69 11.26 -2.12
N LYS A 65 4.86 11.52 -0.81
CA LYS A 65 4.94 12.88 -0.26
C LYS A 65 6.29 13.54 -0.53
N SER A 66 7.37 12.78 -0.37
CA SER A 66 8.73 13.28 -0.62
C SER A 66 9.23 13.00 -2.03
N ASN A 67 8.47 12.24 -2.84
CA ASN A 67 8.89 11.72 -4.14
C ASN A 67 10.24 10.97 -4.09
N LYS A 68 10.43 10.15 -3.05
CA LYS A 68 11.67 9.39 -2.83
C LYS A 68 11.41 7.89 -2.89
N MET A 69 12.35 7.16 -3.48
CA MET A 69 12.33 5.70 -3.54
C MET A 69 13.46 5.13 -2.68
N TYR A 70 13.17 4.05 -1.98
CA TYR A 70 14.10 3.29 -1.16
C TYR A 70 13.93 1.81 -1.46
N SER A 71 15.00 1.04 -1.43
CA SER A 71 14.94 -0.42 -1.49
C SER A 71 15.46 -0.99 -0.18
N LEU A 72 14.80 -2.02 0.34
CA LEU A 72 15.44 -2.82 1.38
C LEU A 72 16.70 -3.48 0.81
N ALA A 73 17.81 -3.35 1.54
CA ALA A 73 19.11 -3.85 1.10
C ALA A 73 19.18 -5.38 1.07
N GLN A 74 18.31 -6.06 1.81
CA GLN A 74 18.22 -7.51 1.85
C GLN A 74 17.61 -8.04 0.55
N LYS A 75 18.25 -9.06 -0.04
CA LYS A 75 17.62 -9.85 -1.11
C LYS A 75 16.41 -10.56 -0.52
N VAL A 76 15.24 -10.25 -1.04
CA VAL A 76 13.97 -10.80 -0.58
C VAL A 76 13.58 -11.88 -1.58
N GLY A 77 13.90 -13.13 -1.19
CA GLY A 77 13.55 -14.29 -1.99
C GLY A 77 14.35 -14.53 -3.28
N ASN A 78 14.13 -15.71 -3.89
CA ASN A 78 14.13 -15.84 -5.35
C ASN A 78 12.66 -15.75 -5.81
N ASP A 79 12.44 -15.35 -7.07
CA ASP A 79 11.21 -14.85 -7.74
C ASP A 79 9.80 -15.24 -7.23
N ASP A 80 9.63 -16.33 -6.49
CA ASP A 80 8.33 -16.85 -6.02
C ASP A 80 8.14 -16.91 -4.50
N THR A 81 9.15 -16.52 -3.71
CA THR A 81 9.12 -16.83 -2.26
C THR A 81 8.44 -15.77 -1.41
N VAL A 82 8.39 -14.51 -1.83
CA VAL A 82 7.64 -13.47 -1.10
C VAL A 82 6.18 -13.51 -1.53
N SER A 83 5.29 -13.92 -0.64
CA SER A 83 3.88 -14.12 -1.01
C SER A 83 2.94 -13.03 -0.51
N CYS A 84 3.40 -12.16 0.40
CA CYS A 84 2.62 -10.99 0.83
C CYS A 84 3.51 -9.92 1.43
N ILE A 85 3.18 -8.67 1.15
CA ILE A 85 3.83 -7.49 1.70
C ILE A 85 2.75 -6.55 2.22
N GLY A 86 2.92 -6.04 3.43
CA GLY A 86 2.01 -5.08 4.05
C GLY A 86 2.75 -3.98 4.81
N ILE A 87 2.10 -2.83 4.97
CA ILE A 87 2.64 -1.70 5.72
C ILE A 87 1.58 -1.12 6.66
N TYR A 88 2.01 -0.89 7.90
CA TYR A 88 1.22 -0.20 8.91
C TYR A 88 2.08 0.83 9.63
N ASN A 89 1.65 2.09 9.63
CA ASN A 89 2.45 3.23 10.07
C ASN A 89 3.81 3.27 9.36
N ASN A 90 4.90 3.07 10.10
CA ASN A 90 6.26 2.98 9.58
C ASN A 90 6.83 1.55 9.62
N VAL A 91 5.99 0.54 9.86
CA VAL A 91 6.41 -0.87 9.91
C VAL A 91 5.98 -1.56 8.63
N LEU A 92 6.98 -2.03 7.89
CA LEU A 92 6.84 -2.94 6.77
C LEU A 92 6.92 -4.38 7.30
N PHE A 93 6.02 -5.24 6.87
CA PHE A 93 6.05 -6.67 7.20
C PHE A 93 5.78 -7.50 5.95
N TRP A 94 6.42 -8.65 5.88
CA TRP A 94 6.26 -9.60 4.80
C TRP A 94 6.52 -11.00 5.31
N TYR A 95 6.16 -11.99 4.50
CA TYR A 95 6.58 -13.35 4.76
C TYR A 95 7.12 -14.01 3.50
N GLU A 96 8.03 -14.94 3.72
CA GLU A 96 8.69 -15.71 2.69
C GLU A 96 8.38 -17.20 2.88
N ASN A 97 7.93 -17.85 1.82
CA ASN A 97 7.70 -19.28 1.79
C ASN A 97 8.95 -19.99 1.26
N TYR A 98 9.55 -20.81 2.11
CA TYR A 98 10.72 -21.63 1.83
C TYR A 98 10.34 -23.10 1.91
N LYS A 99 10.03 -23.70 0.76
CA LYS A 99 9.54 -25.09 0.66
C LYS A 99 8.29 -25.31 1.54
N LYS A 100 8.46 -25.85 2.75
CA LYS A 100 7.38 -26.13 3.72
C LYS A 100 7.33 -25.14 4.89
N ASN A 101 8.25 -24.18 4.94
CA ASN A 101 8.37 -23.23 6.05
C ASN A 101 7.95 -21.84 5.62
N THR A 102 7.25 -21.12 6.49
CA THR A 102 6.95 -19.70 6.31
C THR A 102 7.75 -18.89 7.32
N ILE A 103 8.51 -17.91 6.84
CA ILE A 103 9.32 -17.00 7.66
C ILE A 103 8.68 -15.62 7.63
N TYR A 104 8.28 -15.11 8.78
CA TYR A 104 7.76 -13.76 8.93
C TYR A 104 8.89 -12.78 9.23
N LYS A 105 8.86 -11.62 8.58
CA LYS A 105 9.89 -10.59 8.69
C LYS A 105 9.25 -9.21 8.79
N TYR A 106 10.00 -8.27 9.36
CA TYR A 106 9.59 -6.87 9.43
C TYR A 106 10.79 -5.94 9.32
N ALA A 107 10.52 -4.70 8.91
CA ALA A 107 11.47 -3.61 8.89
C ALA A 107 10.78 -2.31 9.30
N VAL A 108 11.50 -1.45 10.00
CA VAL A 108 11.01 -0.12 10.38
C VAL A 108 11.59 0.90 9.39
N LEU A 109 10.69 1.63 8.73
CA LEU A 109 11.04 2.73 7.83
C LEU A 109 11.44 3.95 8.67
N LYS A 110 12.54 4.60 8.28
CA LYS A 110 13.04 5.85 8.86
C LYS A 110 12.68 7.03 7.99
#